data_AF-D2Y915-F1
#
_entry.id   AF-D2Y915-F1
#
_cell.length_a   1.000
_cell.length_b   1.000
_cell.length_c   1.000
_cell.angle_alpha   90.00
_cell.angle_beta   90.00
_cell.angle_gamma   90.00
#
_symmetry.space_group_name_H-M   'P 1'
#
loop_
_entity.id
_entity.type
_entity.pdbx_description
1 polymer ?
#
loop_
_entity_poly.entity_id
_entity_poly.type
_entity_poly.pdbx_seq_one_letter_code
_entity_poly.pdbx_strand_id
1 'polypeptide(L)'
;MPDKFNMQSPPFNRLTVEQQHQLRSALDVAYFRQRDVLIDSKQPTTHLHILIKGTVEERSSDGKEVFAHYANDDLFDVRAMFDEHSKHQYIALEDTLSYLLPKQTFLALYHQNGEFAAYFDNNLAKRQELIEAASQQKNIAEFILTKVDSSIYHPPFIISPEQPLNSVTQLMKERGIDAALVALNQDDPRLESTRAHPYAIITRTNMLHAVMLEGRPLDTPVGEIATFPVLHVDEGDFLFNAMVMMTRQRIKRVMVCNGNQAVGLLSMIQILSAFSTHSHVLTLAIARATSVDELALAANKQRELVENLMLRGVRTRFVMELISAVNEQIIEKAFELVVPPALHDQCCLVVLGSEGRGEQILKTDQDNALIIQDGLEWHQCQPIMETLTHTLFQLGYPLCPGKVMVNNPKWVRSQSEWKRTLSDWVKAARSEQVMDIAIFADAHAVAGNRSLLTPIKAHLR
;
A
#
# COMPACT_ATOMS: atom_id res chain seq x y z
N MET A 1 -42.82 21.50 22.39
CA MET A 1 -42.03 21.21 21.15
C MET A 1 -41.09 20.01 21.31
N PRO A 2 -40.44 19.76 22.47
CA PRO A 2 -39.80 18.46 22.77
C PRO A 2 -40.78 17.27 22.72
N ASP A 3 -42.08 17.52 22.79
CA ASP A 3 -43.17 16.53 22.69
C ASP A 3 -43.17 15.75 21.36
N LYS A 4 -42.57 16.31 20.30
CA LYS A 4 -42.44 15.65 19.00
C LYS A 4 -41.18 14.80 18.86
N PHE A 5 -40.30 14.77 19.87
CA PHE A 5 -39.11 13.93 19.83
C PHE A 5 -39.48 12.44 19.79
N ASN A 6 -38.95 11.73 18.79
CA ASN A 6 -39.27 10.33 18.54
C ASN A 6 -38.45 9.40 19.47
N MET A 7 -39.01 9.09 20.63
CA MET A 7 -38.41 8.14 21.60
C MET A 7 -38.41 6.69 21.12
N GLN A 8 -39.09 6.37 20.03
CA GLN A 8 -39.12 5.01 19.46
C GLN A 8 -37.96 4.76 18.48
N SER A 9 -37.13 5.78 18.21
CA SER A 9 -35.90 5.61 17.44
C SER A 9 -34.75 5.12 18.34
N PRO A 10 -33.90 4.18 17.89
CA PRO A 10 -32.61 3.92 18.55
C PRO A 10 -31.75 5.19 18.60
N PRO A 11 -31.01 5.46 19.69
CA PRO A 11 -30.88 4.65 20.91
C PRO A 11 -32.00 4.80 21.94
N PHE A 12 -32.89 5.77 21.78
CA PHE A 12 -33.85 6.20 22.80
C PHE A 12 -34.94 5.15 23.09
N ASN A 13 -35.20 4.27 22.12
CA ASN A 13 -36.14 3.15 22.29
C ASN A 13 -35.69 2.10 23.32
N ARG A 14 -34.43 2.16 23.76
CA ARG A 14 -33.85 1.27 24.79
C ARG A 14 -34.00 1.83 26.21
N LEU A 15 -34.44 3.08 26.34
CA LEU A 15 -34.71 3.70 27.63
C LEU A 15 -36.05 3.21 28.18
N THR A 16 -36.13 3.06 29.51
CA THR A 16 -37.41 2.79 30.18
C THR A 16 -38.35 3.99 30.04
N VAL A 17 -39.65 3.80 30.27
CA VAL A 17 -40.65 4.88 30.18
C VAL A 17 -40.27 6.08 31.07
N GLU A 18 -39.81 5.81 32.30
CA GLU A 18 -39.33 6.84 33.24
C GLU A 18 -38.10 7.59 32.70
N GLN A 19 -37.14 6.86 32.14
CA GLN A 19 -35.94 7.44 31.53
C GLN A 19 -36.24 8.24 30.26
N GLN A 20 -37.22 7.82 29.47
CA GLN A 20 -37.71 8.59 28.32
C GLN A 20 -38.37 9.90 28.76
N HIS A 21 -39.12 9.88 29.87
CA HIS A 21 -39.67 11.11 30.45
C HIS A 21 -38.56 12.04 30.94
N GLN A 22 -37.54 11.52 31.62
CA GLN A 22 -36.37 12.28 32.08
C GLN A 22 -35.58 12.88 30.92
N LEU A 23 -35.34 12.11 29.85
CA LEU A 23 -34.66 12.62 28.67
C LEU A 23 -35.48 13.74 28.03
N ARG A 24 -36.79 13.52 27.84
CA ARG A 24 -37.68 14.49 27.18
C ARG A 24 -37.77 15.81 27.93
N SER A 25 -37.81 15.77 29.27
CA SER A 25 -37.88 16.98 30.09
C SER A 25 -36.59 17.78 30.09
N ALA A 26 -35.46 17.16 29.75
CA ALA A 26 -34.15 17.80 29.66
C ALA A 26 -33.77 18.28 28.25
N LEU A 27 -34.57 17.96 27.22
CA LEU A 27 -34.27 18.37 25.84
C LEU A 27 -34.65 19.83 25.61
N ASP A 28 -33.66 20.60 25.18
CA ASP A 28 -33.86 21.94 24.63
C ASP A 28 -33.79 21.93 23.10
N VAL A 29 -34.24 23.02 22.47
CA VAL A 29 -34.17 23.21 21.01
C VAL A 29 -33.34 24.44 20.72
N ALA A 30 -32.32 24.30 19.87
CA ALA A 30 -31.50 25.40 19.40
C ALA A 30 -31.62 25.57 17.88
N TYR A 31 -31.58 26.82 17.44
CA TYR A 31 -31.54 27.22 16.03
C TYR A 31 -30.19 27.85 15.73
N PHE A 32 -29.57 27.38 14.66
CA PHE A 32 -28.27 27.81 14.15
C PHE A 32 -28.46 28.31 12.72
N ARG A 33 -27.92 29.48 12.40
CA ARG A 33 -27.90 30.00 11.04
C ARG A 33 -26.83 29.30 10.22
N GLN A 34 -26.95 29.38 8.90
CA GLN A 34 -25.87 28.98 8.01
C GLN A 34 -24.51 29.58 8.45
N ARG A 35 -23.50 28.71 8.57
CA ARG A 35 -22.13 28.94 9.05
C ARG A 35 -21.95 29.15 10.54
N ASP A 36 -23.00 29.05 11.36
CA ASP A 36 -22.84 29.02 12.81
C ASP A 36 -22.08 27.76 13.25
N VAL A 37 -21.23 27.92 14.26
CA VAL A 37 -20.48 26.81 14.88
C VAL A 37 -21.35 26.23 15.99
N LEU A 38 -21.74 24.96 15.84
CA LEU A 38 -22.53 24.24 16.84
C LEU A 38 -21.63 23.76 17.98
N ILE A 39 -20.47 23.20 17.63
CA ILE A 39 -19.46 22.71 18.57
C ILE A 39 -18.11 23.25 18.13
N ASP A 40 -17.44 23.95 19.04
CA ASP A 40 -16.06 24.39 18.86
C ASP A 40 -15.13 23.47 19.65
N SER A 41 -14.16 22.84 18.97
CA SER A 41 -13.09 22.03 19.56
C SER A 41 -12.32 22.70 20.70
N LYS A 42 -12.34 24.03 20.79
CA LYS A 42 -11.65 24.82 21.84
C LYS A 42 -12.52 25.07 23.06
N GLN A 43 -13.81 24.76 23.00
CA GLN A 43 -14.75 24.94 24.11
C GLN A 43 -15.15 23.58 24.68
N PRO A 44 -15.48 23.53 25.98
CA PRO A 44 -15.93 22.28 26.59
C PRO A 44 -17.29 21.87 26.02
N THR A 45 -17.44 20.60 25.69
CA THR A 45 -18.69 20.09 25.13
C THR A 45 -19.72 19.91 26.24
N THR A 46 -20.83 20.64 26.15
CA THR A 46 -21.85 20.74 27.21
C THR A 46 -23.12 19.94 26.90
N HIS A 47 -23.42 19.70 25.62
CA HIS A 47 -24.64 19.06 25.17
C HIS A 47 -24.34 18.05 24.06
N LEU A 48 -25.10 16.96 24.03
CA LEU A 48 -25.20 16.09 22.86
C LEU A 48 -26.23 16.69 21.90
N HIS A 49 -25.85 16.80 20.63
CA HIS A 49 -26.71 17.34 19.60
C HIS A 49 -27.42 16.24 18.83
N ILE A 50 -28.73 16.43 18.60
CA ILE A 50 -29.56 15.53 17.79
C ILE A 50 -30.24 16.39 16.73
N LEU A 51 -30.01 16.11 15.45
CA LEU A 51 -30.44 17.00 14.38
C LEU A 51 -31.95 16.87 14.11
N ILE A 52 -32.66 17.99 14.09
CA ILE A 52 -34.10 18.04 13.74
C ILE A 52 -34.24 18.28 12.25
N LYS A 53 -33.52 19.30 11.77
CA LYS A 53 -33.58 19.78 10.40
C LYS A 53 -32.30 20.52 10.06
N GLY A 54 -31.80 20.33 8.85
CA GLY A 54 -30.62 21.03 8.34
C GLY A 54 -29.48 20.07 8.08
N THR A 55 -28.30 20.63 7.79
CA THR A 55 -27.10 19.86 7.48
C THR A 55 -25.92 20.44 8.26
N VAL A 56 -25.16 19.58 8.95
CA VAL A 56 -24.00 19.97 9.75
C VAL A 56 -22.75 19.29 9.19
N GLU A 57 -21.68 20.05 9.02
CA GLU A 57 -20.37 19.57 8.58
C GLU A 57 -19.42 19.44 9.77
N GLU A 58 -18.78 18.27 9.89
CA GLU A 58 -17.67 18.03 10.81
C GLU A 58 -16.34 18.24 10.09
N ARG A 59 -15.48 19.05 10.69
CA ARG A 59 -14.15 19.35 10.14
C ARG A 59 -13.07 19.40 11.21
N SER A 60 -11.82 19.32 10.76
CA SER A 60 -10.64 19.48 11.62
C SER A 60 -10.67 20.80 12.38
N SER A 61 -10.01 20.85 13.53
CA SER A 61 -9.94 22.06 14.36
C SER A 61 -9.25 23.25 13.67
N ASP A 62 -8.48 23.01 12.62
CA ASP A 62 -7.88 24.03 11.75
C ASP A 62 -8.73 24.34 10.49
N GLY A 63 -9.87 23.66 10.32
CA GLY A 63 -10.86 23.90 9.27
C GLY A 63 -10.47 23.43 7.87
N LYS A 64 -9.37 22.68 7.71
CA LYS A 64 -8.84 22.27 6.40
C LYS A 64 -9.39 20.95 5.88
N GLU A 65 -9.70 20.02 6.77
CA GLU A 65 -10.18 18.69 6.41
C GLU A 65 -11.63 18.50 6.84
N VAL A 66 -12.47 18.00 5.94
CA VAL A 66 -13.86 17.63 6.23
C VAL A 66 -13.94 16.13 6.48
N PHE A 67 -14.54 15.75 7.60
CA PHE A 67 -14.66 14.35 8.03
C PHE A 67 -16.03 13.75 7.71
N ALA A 68 -17.12 14.49 7.91
CA ALA A 68 -18.46 13.98 7.70
C ALA A 68 -19.51 15.09 7.54
N HIS A 69 -20.67 14.72 6.99
CA HIS A 69 -21.89 15.52 6.97
C HIS A 69 -22.99 14.77 7.73
N TYR A 70 -23.76 15.51 8.53
CA TYR A 70 -24.85 15.00 9.37
C TYR A 70 -26.16 15.62 8.93
N ALA A 71 -27.21 14.81 8.89
CA ALA A 71 -28.55 15.19 8.44
C ALA A 71 -29.60 14.82 9.50
N ASN A 72 -30.89 14.93 9.15
CA ASN A 72 -32.01 14.77 10.07
C ASN A 72 -31.92 13.47 10.89
N ASP A 73 -32.25 13.56 12.18
CA ASP A 73 -32.20 12.49 13.19
C ASP A 73 -30.80 11.97 13.55
N ASP A 74 -29.73 12.48 12.93
CA ASP A 74 -28.37 12.11 13.30
C ASP A 74 -27.96 12.68 14.66
N LEU A 75 -27.14 11.89 15.37
CA LEU A 75 -26.41 12.31 16.56
C LEU A 75 -24.93 12.46 16.22
N PHE A 76 -24.32 13.54 16.70
CA PHE A 76 -22.90 13.80 16.47
C PHE A 76 -22.14 14.12 17.76
N ASP A 77 -20.84 13.87 17.71
CA ASP A 77 -19.88 14.05 18.78
C ASP A 77 -20.19 13.35 20.12
N VAL A 78 -20.73 12.13 20.05
CA VAL A 78 -20.99 11.29 21.24
C VAL A 78 -19.73 11.07 22.09
N ARG A 79 -18.53 11.06 21.47
CA ARG A 79 -17.25 10.89 22.17
C ARG A 79 -16.98 12.04 23.14
N ALA A 80 -17.27 13.28 22.75
CA ALA A 80 -17.09 14.43 23.62
C ALA A 80 -18.08 14.48 24.81
N MET A 81 -19.04 13.54 24.87
CA MET A 81 -19.80 13.34 26.10
C MET A 81 -18.98 12.65 27.20
N PHE A 82 -17.92 11.94 26.85
CA PHE A 82 -17.01 11.28 27.79
C PHE A 82 -15.72 12.07 28.02
N ASP A 83 -15.27 12.84 27.01
CA ASP A 83 -14.11 13.73 27.09
C ASP A 83 -14.50 15.17 27.43
N GLU A 84 -13.58 16.02 27.91
CA GLU A 84 -13.91 17.43 28.21
C GLU A 84 -14.17 18.28 26.96
N HIS A 85 -13.48 17.98 25.85
CA HIS A 85 -13.47 18.80 24.63
C HIS A 85 -13.71 17.94 23.39
N SER A 86 -14.32 18.54 22.38
CA SER A 86 -14.41 17.93 21.04
C SER A 86 -13.07 17.98 20.32
N LYS A 87 -12.75 16.93 19.55
CA LYS A 87 -11.57 16.95 18.66
C LYS A 87 -11.80 17.76 17.39
N HIS A 88 -13.05 17.93 16.99
CA HIS A 88 -13.45 18.51 15.72
C HIS A 88 -14.35 19.74 15.92
N GLN A 89 -14.57 20.48 14.84
CA GLN A 89 -15.54 21.56 14.81
C GLN A 89 -16.74 21.15 13.97
N TYR A 90 -17.94 21.54 14.41
CA TYR A 90 -19.20 21.23 13.75
C TYR A 90 -19.89 22.52 13.32
N ILE A 91 -20.14 22.69 12.03
CA ILE A 91 -20.68 23.93 11.46
C ILE A 91 -21.94 23.67 10.65
N ALA A 92 -22.94 24.52 10.84
CA ALA A 92 -24.16 24.53 10.06
C ALA A 92 -23.85 24.90 8.60
N LEU A 93 -24.20 24.03 7.64
CA LEU A 93 -24.11 24.35 6.21
C LEU A 93 -25.33 25.13 5.71
N GLU A 94 -26.44 25.03 6.43
CA GLU A 94 -27.69 25.72 6.19
C GLU A 94 -28.39 26.01 7.53
N ASP A 95 -29.50 26.73 7.51
CA ASP A 95 -30.30 26.97 8.71
C ASP A 95 -30.71 25.65 9.37
N THR A 96 -30.20 25.44 10.58
CA THR A 96 -30.18 24.15 11.26
C THR A 96 -30.90 24.23 12.60
N LEU A 97 -31.79 23.27 12.85
CA LEU A 97 -32.47 23.05 14.12
C LEU A 97 -31.93 21.77 14.77
N SER A 98 -31.55 21.85 16.04
CA SER A 98 -31.01 20.72 16.79
C SER A 98 -31.65 20.64 18.18
N TYR A 99 -31.96 19.42 18.63
CA TYR A 99 -32.20 19.18 20.05
C TYR A 99 -30.88 19.12 20.80
N LEU A 100 -30.85 19.77 21.96
CA LEU A 100 -29.72 19.77 22.88
C LEU A 100 -30.07 18.88 24.07
N LEU A 101 -29.32 17.80 24.25
CA LEU A 101 -29.40 16.96 25.43
C LEU A 101 -28.23 17.27 26.37
N PRO A 102 -28.45 17.77 27.59
CA PRO A 102 -27.37 18.06 28.53
C PRO A 102 -26.48 16.85 28.81
N LYS A 103 -25.16 17.06 28.79
CA LYS A 103 -24.15 16.01 28.99
C LYS A 103 -24.35 15.24 30.30
N GLN A 104 -24.73 15.92 31.39
CA GLN A 104 -25.00 15.28 32.67
C GLN A 104 -26.19 14.31 32.59
N THR A 105 -27.27 14.70 31.91
CA THR A 105 -28.44 13.84 31.70
C THR A 105 -28.07 12.64 30.82
N PHE A 106 -27.31 12.86 29.75
CA PHE A 106 -26.81 11.78 28.89
C PHE A 106 -25.98 10.76 29.68
N LEU A 107 -24.98 11.23 30.45
CA LEU A 107 -24.11 10.35 31.24
C LEU A 107 -24.88 9.61 32.33
N ALA A 108 -25.85 10.26 32.98
CA ALA A 108 -26.71 9.58 33.96
C ALA A 108 -27.49 8.42 33.31
N LEU A 109 -28.11 8.66 32.15
CA LEU A 109 -28.85 7.63 31.41
C LEU A 109 -27.92 6.52 30.89
N TYR A 110 -26.71 6.88 30.46
CA TYR A 110 -25.67 5.95 30.03
C TYR A 110 -25.28 4.98 31.16
N HIS A 111 -24.99 5.49 32.36
CA HIS A 111 -24.57 4.66 33.48
C HIS A 111 -25.72 3.86 34.12
N GLN A 112 -26.95 4.35 34.02
CA GLN A 112 -28.13 3.71 34.62
C GLN A 112 -28.77 2.64 33.72
N ASN A 113 -28.54 2.67 32.41
CA ASN A 113 -29.16 1.74 31.47
C ASN A 113 -28.10 1.07 30.58
N GLY A 114 -27.81 -0.20 30.88
CA GLY A 114 -26.81 -0.99 30.15
C GLY A 114 -27.16 -1.25 28.68
N GLU A 115 -28.44 -1.31 28.29
CA GLU A 115 -28.83 -1.49 26.88
C GLU A 115 -28.63 -0.21 26.06
N PHE A 116 -28.86 0.95 26.70
CA PHE A 116 -28.56 2.26 26.14
C PHE A 116 -27.04 2.47 26.01
N ALA A 117 -26.26 2.12 27.04
CA ALA A 117 -24.79 2.13 26.96
C ALA A 117 -24.26 1.21 25.84
N ALA A 118 -24.74 -0.03 25.80
CA ALA A 118 -24.36 -1.01 24.78
C ALA A 118 -24.69 -0.58 23.35
N TYR A 119 -25.66 0.33 23.14
CA TYR A 119 -25.87 0.93 21.82
C TYR A 119 -24.65 1.73 21.39
N PHE A 120 -24.18 2.64 22.25
CA PHE A 120 -23.07 3.52 21.93
C PHE A 120 -21.73 2.79 21.96
N ASP A 121 -21.53 1.81 22.84
CA ASP A 121 -20.33 0.98 22.84
C ASP A 121 -20.19 0.19 21.52
N ASN A 122 -21.28 -0.45 21.07
CA ASN A 122 -21.29 -1.17 19.80
C ASN A 122 -21.24 -0.24 18.59
N ASN A 123 -21.84 0.96 18.64
CA ASN A 123 -21.75 1.93 17.55
C ASN A 123 -20.40 2.63 17.50
N LEU A 124 -19.69 2.83 18.61
CA LEU A 124 -18.35 3.42 18.61
C LEU A 124 -17.32 2.46 18.01
N ALA A 125 -17.41 1.17 18.33
CA ALA A 125 -16.60 0.12 17.72
C ALA A 125 -16.93 -0.05 16.23
N LYS A 126 -18.22 -0.13 15.88
CA LYS A 126 -18.68 -0.28 14.49
C LYS A 126 -18.46 0.97 13.64
N ARG A 127 -18.45 2.16 14.25
CA ARG A 127 -18.10 3.42 13.58
C ARG A 127 -16.59 3.58 13.43
N GLN A 128 -15.77 2.99 14.30
CA GLN A 128 -14.33 2.86 14.07
C GLN A 128 -14.06 1.97 12.85
N GLU A 129 -14.74 0.81 12.76
CA GLU A 129 -14.71 -0.05 11.56
C GLU A 129 -15.27 0.65 10.31
N LEU A 130 -16.32 1.48 10.44
CA LEU A 130 -16.86 2.27 9.32
C LEU A 130 -15.98 3.46 8.95
N ILE A 131 -15.22 4.05 9.88
CA ILE A 131 -14.21 5.08 9.60
C ILE A 131 -12.99 4.45 8.93
N GLU A 132 -12.60 3.24 9.33
CA GLU A 132 -11.60 2.43 8.65
C GLU A 132 -12.07 1.98 7.26
N ALA A 133 -13.35 1.61 7.11
CA ALA A 133 -13.97 1.30 5.82
C ALA A 133 -14.21 2.57 4.96
N ALA A 134 -14.49 3.72 5.56
CA ALA A 134 -14.61 5.01 4.88
C ALA A 134 -13.22 5.55 4.48
N SER A 135 -12.17 5.24 5.25
CA SER A 135 -10.77 5.41 4.85
C SER A 135 -10.43 4.51 3.64
N GLN A 136 -10.96 3.29 3.59
CA GLN A 136 -10.86 2.44 2.39
C GLN A 136 -11.62 2.98 1.18
N GLN A 137 -12.79 3.63 1.35
CA GLN A 137 -13.50 4.36 0.29
C GLN A 137 -12.80 5.67 -0.12
N LYS A 138 -12.17 6.39 0.83
CA LYS A 138 -11.32 7.56 0.55
C LYS A 138 -10.22 7.17 -0.44
N ASN A 139 -9.62 5.98 -0.36
CA ASN A 139 -8.58 5.56 -1.31
C ASN A 139 -9.06 5.35 -2.76
N ILE A 140 -10.31 4.89 -2.97
CA ILE A 140 -10.88 4.76 -4.33
C ILE A 140 -11.29 6.13 -4.87
N ALA A 141 -11.91 6.96 -4.02
CA ALA A 141 -12.27 8.34 -4.38
C ALA A 141 -11.01 9.19 -4.65
N GLU A 142 -9.97 9.05 -3.84
CA GLU A 142 -8.67 9.70 -3.98
C GLU A 142 -7.99 9.28 -5.29
N PHE A 143 -8.05 7.99 -5.68
CA PHE A 143 -7.58 7.58 -7.00
C PHE A 143 -8.42 8.16 -8.16
N ILE A 144 -9.75 8.10 -8.05
CA ILE A 144 -10.67 8.67 -9.06
C ILE A 144 -10.39 10.18 -9.22
N LEU A 145 -10.01 10.86 -8.13
CA LEU A 145 -9.72 12.29 -8.09
C LEU A 145 -8.23 12.63 -8.28
N THR A 146 -7.32 11.63 -8.32
CA THR A 146 -5.89 11.85 -8.53
C THR A 146 -5.68 12.41 -9.92
N LYS A 147 -4.92 13.49 -10.02
CA LYS A 147 -4.62 14.15 -11.29
C LYS A 147 -3.28 13.68 -11.85
N VAL A 148 -3.13 13.74 -13.17
CA VAL A 148 -1.87 13.52 -13.86
C VAL A 148 -0.98 14.73 -13.58
N ASP A 149 0.07 14.52 -12.81
CA ASP A 149 1.06 15.54 -12.47
C ASP A 149 2.49 14.99 -12.63
N SER A 150 3.46 15.92 -12.60
CA SER A 150 4.88 15.65 -12.83
C SER A 150 5.54 14.63 -11.88
N SER A 151 4.89 14.28 -10.76
CA SER A 151 5.37 13.23 -9.86
C SER A 151 5.03 11.82 -10.34
N ILE A 152 4.04 11.68 -11.25
CA ILE A 152 3.52 10.38 -11.69
C ILE A 152 4.11 9.98 -13.04
N TYR A 153 4.26 10.92 -13.97
CA TYR A 153 4.79 10.66 -15.32
C TYR A 153 6.31 10.89 -15.40
N HIS A 154 6.98 10.29 -16.39
CA HIS A 154 8.40 10.56 -16.63
C HIS A 154 8.56 11.62 -17.72
N PRO A 155 9.62 12.45 -17.69
CA PRO A 155 9.94 13.36 -18.79
C PRO A 155 10.05 12.59 -20.11
N PRO A 156 9.51 13.13 -21.22
CA PRO A 156 9.47 12.43 -22.48
C PRO A 156 10.87 12.43 -23.08
N PHE A 157 11.30 11.27 -23.55
CA PHE A 157 12.47 11.19 -24.40
C PHE A 157 12.03 11.43 -25.85
N ILE A 158 12.41 12.59 -26.40
CA ILE A 158 12.01 13.03 -27.75
C ILE A 158 13.18 12.84 -28.71
N ILE A 159 12.91 12.22 -29.86
CA ILE A 159 13.86 11.91 -30.92
C ILE A 159 13.38 12.45 -32.27
N SER A 160 14.30 12.61 -33.22
CA SER A 160 13.97 13.04 -34.60
C SER A 160 13.50 11.84 -35.44
N PRO A 161 12.57 12.05 -36.40
CA PRO A 161 12.00 10.99 -37.23
C PRO A 161 13.02 10.39 -38.20
N GLU A 162 14.06 11.13 -38.55
CA GLU A 162 15.15 10.71 -39.44
C GLU A 162 16.19 9.82 -38.74
N GLN A 163 16.18 9.73 -37.41
CA GLN A 163 17.16 8.93 -36.69
C GLN A 163 17.03 7.44 -37.05
N PRO A 164 18.15 6.74 -37.30
CA PRO A 164 18.11 5.35 -37.72
C PRO A 164 17.78 4.41 -36.56
N LEU A 165 17.06 3.33 -36.88
CA LEU A 165 16.56 2.33 -35.92
C LEU A 165 17.65 1.80 -34.98
N ASN A 166 18.83 1.48 -35.49
CA ASN A 166 19.95 0.97 -34.70
C ASN A 166 20.44 1.98 -33.64
N SER A 167 20.58 3.26 -34.00
CA SER A 167 21.00 4.33 -33.11
C SER A 167 19.96 4.57 -32.01
N VAL A 168 18.68 4.60 -32.37
CA VAL A 168 17.59 4.77 -31.39
C VAL A 168 17.53 3.57 -30.44
N THR A 169 17.71 2.35 -30.95
CA THR A 169 17.76 1.14 -30.12
C THR A 169 18.88 1.20 -29.10
N GLN A 170 20.08 1.63 -29.51
CA GLN A 170 21.22 1.81 -28.60
C GLN A 170 20.96 2.88 -27.55
N LEU A 171 20.44 4.03 -27.97
CA LEU A 171 20.15 5.17 -27.09
C LEU A 171 19.09 4.83 -26.04
N MET A 172 18.06 4.08 -26.44
CA MET A 172 17.04 3.57 -25.52
C MET A 172 17.62 2.60 -24.49
N LYS A 173 18.54 1.71 -24.91
CA LYS A 173 19.23 0.77 -24.01
C LYS A 173 20.12 1.50 -23.01
N GLU A 174 20.93 2.45 -23.46
CA GLU A 174 21.86 3.22 -22.62
C GLU A 174 21.12 4.04 -21.55
N ARG A 175 19.94 4.57 -21.90
CA ARG A 175 19.09 5.34 -20.97
C ARG A 175 18.13 4.49 -20.14
N GLY A 176 18.10 3.17 -20.35
CA GLY A 176 17.19 2.27 -19.63
C GLY A 176 15.70 2.49 -19.92
N ILE A 177 15.36 3.05 -21.09
CA ILE A 177 13.98 3.37 -21.49
C ILE A 177 13.46 2.40 -22.55
N ASP A 178 12.14 2.26 -22.65
CA ASP A 178 11.51 1.30 -23.55
C ASP A 178 10.47 1.89 -24.53
N ALA A 179 10.33 3.21 -24.49
CA ALA A 179 9.59 4.03 -25.44
C ALA A 179 10.26 5.40 -25.61
N ALA A 180 10.03 6.03 -26.76
CA ALA A 180 10.38 7.41 -27.02
C ALA A 180 9.28 8.07 -27.87
N LEU A 181 9.12 9.38 -27.74
CA LEU A 181 8.30 10.17 -28.65
C LEU A 181 9.13 10.62 -29.84
N VAL A 182 8.55 10.57 -31.03
CA VAL A 182 9.17 11.05 -32.27
C VAL A 182 8.48 12.35 -32.65
N ALA A 183 9.21 13.46 -32.63
CA ALA A 183 8.66 14.76 -33.02
C ALA A 183 8.55 14.85 -34.54
N LEU A 184 7.33 14.89 -35.08
CA LEU A 184 7.11 14.95 -36.51
C LEU A 184 7.38 16.36 -37.06
N ASN A 185 7.85 16.43 -38.31
CA ASN A 185 8.03 17.70 -39.01
C ASN A 185 6.66 18.38 -39.23
N GLN A 186 6.62 19.72 -39.26
CA GLN A 186 5.35 20.45 -39.41
C GLN A 186 4.64 20.15 -40.74
N ASP A 187 5.42 19.86 -41.77
CA ASP A 187 4.93 19.51 -43.11
C ASP A 187 4.64 18.00 -43.27
N ASP A 188 4.61 17.23 -42.17
CA ASP A 188 4.34 15.80 -42.24
C ASP A 188 2.88 15.56 -42.67
N PRO A 189 2.63 14.79 -43.74
CA PRO A 189 1.28 14.60 -44.29
C PRO A 189 0.31 13.93 -43.30
N ARG A 190 0.82 13.24 -42.26
CA ARG A 190 0.00 12.67 -41.18
C ARG A 190 -0.71 13.75 -40.36
N LEU A 191 -0.12 14.94 -40.24
CA LEU A 191 -0.67 16.08 -39.51
C LEU A 191 -1.77 16.80 -40.28
N GLU A 192 -1.76 16.77 -41.61
CA GLU A 192 -2.84 17.35 -42.42
C GLU A 192 -4.14 16.55 -42.27
N SER A 193 -4.02 15.24 -42.10
CA SER A 193 -5.16 14.31 -42.02
C SER A 193 -5.82 14.25 -40.63
N THR A 194 -5.19 14.79 -39.59
CA THR A 194 -5.64 14.64 -38.20
C THR A 194 -5.40 15.92 -37.38
N ARG A 195 -6.33 16.29 -36.48
CA ARG A 195 -6.06 17.34 -35.47
C ARG A 195 -5.17 16.84 -34.32
N ALA A 196 -4.23 15.94 -34.60
CA ALA A 196 -3.38 15.32 -33.59
C ALA A 196 -2.12 16.16 -33.34
N HIS A 197 -1.53 16.01 -32.16
CA HIS A 197 -0.25 16.62 -31.83
C HIS A 197 0.88 16.09 -32.75
N PRO A 198 1.95 16.88 -33.00
CA PRO A 198 3.04 16.53 -33.89
C PRO A 198 4.02 15.50 -33.29
N TYR A 199 3.49 14.44 -32.70
CA TYR A 199 4.27 13.37 -32.08
C TYR A 199 3.76 12.01 -32.54
N ALA A 200 4.71 11.13 -32.87
CA ALA A 200 4.52 9.69 -32.97
C ALA A 200 5.20 9.00 -31.77
N ILE A 201 4.95 7.70 -31.55
CA ILE A 201 5.60 6.94 -30.48
C ILE A 201 6.33 5.73 -31.04
N ILE A 202 7.57 5.52 -30.60
CA ILE A 202 8.34 4.32 -30.90
C ILE A 202 8.52 3.49 -29.63
N THR A 203 8.40 2.18 -29.75
CA THR A 203 8.57 1.22 -28.65
C THR A 203 9.53 0.10 -29.04
N ARG A 204 10.07 -0.61 -28.04
CA ARG A 204 10.85 -1.85 -28.29
C ARG A 204 10.11 -2.84 -29.20
N THR A 205 8.79 -2.94 -29.05
CA THR A 205 7.96 -3.83 -29.89
C THR A 205 7.89 -3.36 -31.34
N ASN A 206 7.73 -2.05 -31.58
CA ASN A 206 7.75 -1.53 -32.96
C ASN A 206 9.09 -1.84 -33.64
N MET A 207 10.20 -1.56 -32.96
CA MET A 207 11.54 -1.82 -33.50
C MET A 207 11.80 -3.31 -33.74
N LEU A 208 11.38 -4.17 -32.80
CA LEU A 208 11.49 -5.61 -32.95
C LEU A 208 10.70 -6.12 -34.16
N HIS A 209 9.45 -5.68 -34.32
CA HIS A 209 8.60 -6.10 -35.43
C HIS A 209 9.12 -5.57 -36.77
N ALA A 210 9.58 -4.32 -36.82
CA ALA A 210 10.19 -3.73 -38.01
C ALA A 210 11.36 -4.58 -38.53
N VAL A 211 12.25 -5.04 -37.64
CA VAL A 211 13.40 -5.86 -38.05
C VAL A 211 13.00 -7.32 -38.30
N MET A 212 12.23 -7.93 -37.40
CA MET A 212 12.01 -9.39 -37.40
C MET A 212 10.83 -9.85 -38.26
N LEU A 213 9.81 -9.01 -38.44
CA LEU A 213 8.60 -9.37 -39.17
C LEU A 213 8.55 -8.68 -40.54
N GLU A 214 8.97 -7.41 -40.61
CA GLU A 214 8.91 -6.61 -41.84
C GLU A 214 10.23 -6.62 -42.62
N GLY A 215 11.32 -7.12 -42.04
CA GLY A 215 12.64 -7.19 -42.68
C GLY A 215 13.26 -5.82 -43.00
N ARG A 216 12.89 -4.78 -42.24
CA ARG A 216 13.37 -3.42 -42.46
C ARG A 216 14.88 -3.30 -42.16
N PRO A 217 15.66 -2.58 -42.99
CA PRO A 217 17.06 -2.30 -42.73
C PRO A 217 17.32 -1.63 -41.38
N LEU A 218 18.50 -1.85 -40.79
CA LEU A 218 18.87 -1.30 -39.48
C LEU A 218 19.03 0.24 -39.46
N ASP A 219 19.18 0.86 -40.62
CA ASP A 219 19.27 2.29 -40.86
C ASP A 219 17.91 2.93 -41.19
N THR A 220 16.81 2.16 -41.16
CA THR A 220 15.46 2.68 -41.40
C THR A 220 15.16 3.85 -40.45
N PRO A 221 14.67 5.00 -40.96
CA PRO A 221 14.21 6.11 -40.14
C PRO A 221 13.09 5.70 -39.19
N VAL A 222 13.21 6.02 -37.90
CA VAL A 222 12.20 5.63 -36.90
C VAL A 222 10.84 6.26 -37.15
N GLY A 223 10.77 7.39 -37.85
CA GLY A 223 9.53 8.05 -38.25
C GLY A 223 8.62 7.19 -39.12
N GLU A 224 9.17 6.23 -39.88
CA GLU A 224 8.42 5.31 -40.74
C GLU A 224 7.75 4.16 -39.96
N ILE A 225 8.32 3.79 -38.82
CA ILE A 225 7.87 2.66 -37.99
C ILE A 225 7.22 3.08 -36.67
N ALA A 226 7.29 4.37 -36.34
CA ALA A 226 6.63 4.95 -35.19
C ALA A 226 5.11 4.95 -35.37
N THR A 227 4.39 4.66 -34.29
CA THR A 227 2.94 4.63 -34.28
C THR A 227 2.37 6.05 -34.15
N PHE A 228 1.43 6.40 -35.03
CA PHE A 228 0.74 7.70 -35.05
C PHE A 228 -0.76 7.48 -35.30
N PRO A 229 -1.66 8.27 -34.69
CA PRO A 229 -1.41 9.32 -33.70
C PRO A 229 -1.10 8.77 -32.31
N VAL A 230 -0.41 9.55 -31.48
CA VAL A 230 -0.17 9.19 -30.07
C VAL A 230 -1.37 9.60 -29.24
N LEU A 231 -2.00 8.62 -28.58
CA LEU A 231 -3.04 8.88 -27.60
C LEU A 231 -2.44 9.61 -26.39
N HIS A 232 -3.11 10.67 -25.95
CA HIS A 232 -2.61 11.58 -24.93
C HIS A 232 -3.66 11.90 -23.87
N VAL A 233 -3.19 12.46 -22.76
CA VAL A 233 -3.97 13.12 -21.70
C VAL A 233 -3.33 14.47 -21.40
N ASP A 234 -4.09 15.39 -20.86
CA ASP A 234 -3.57 16.69 -20.44
C ASP A 234 -3.04 16.63 -18.99
N GLU A 235 -2.02 17.43 -18.70
CA GLU A 235 -1.58 17.67 -17.34
C GLU A 235 -2.73 18.25 -16.51
N GLY A 236 -3.02 17.65 -15.36
CA GLY A 236 -4.18 17.97 -14.53
C GLY A 236 -5.43 17.14 -14.81
N ASP A 237 -5.45 16.29 -15.86
CA ASP A 237 -6.53 15.32 -16.08
C ASP A 237 -6.57 14.26 -14.98
N PHE A 238 -7.72 13.63 -14.76
CA PHE A 238 -7.82 12.53 -13.82
C PHE A 238 -7.07 11.28 -14.31
N LEU A 239 -6.23 10.71 -13.44
CA LEU A 239 -5.45 9.49 -13.69
C LEU A 239 -6.34 8.30 -14.06
N PHE A 240 -7.55 8.25 -13.48
CA PHE A 240 -8.59 7.29 -13.84
C PHE A 240 -8.94 7.32 -15.34
N ASN A 241 -9.07 8.51 -15.93
CA ASN A 241 -9.40 8.66 -17.35
C ASN A 241 -8.27 8.13 -18.24
N ALA A 242 -7.02 8.42 -17.88
CA ALA A 242 -5.85 7.89 -18.58
C ALA A 242 -5.87 6.34 -18.60
N MET A 243 -6.20 5.72 -17.47
CA MET A 243 -6.27 4.27 -17.37
C MET A 243 -7.44 3.67 -18.18
N VAL A 244 -8.62 4.28 -18.12
CA VAL A 244 -9.78 3.84 -18.93
C VAL A 244 -9.43 3.93 -20.41
N MET A 245 -8.76 5.00 -20.84
CA MET A 245 -8.30 5.14 -22.22
C MET A 245 -7.29 4.05 -22.59
N MET A 246 -6.26 3.84 -21.77
CA MET A 246 -5.26 2.78 -22.00
C MET A 246 -5.89 1.39 -22.12
N THR A 247 -6.87 1.10 -21.26
CA THR A 247 -7.58 -0.18 -21.22
C THR A 247 -8.45 -0.37 -22.47
N ARG A 248 -9.26 0.63 -22.84
CA ARG A 248 -10.13 0.58 -24.02
C ARG A 248 -9.34 0.43 -25.31
N GLN A 249 -8.23 1.16 -25.42
CA GLN A 249 -7.39 1.19 -26.61
C GLN A 249 -6.32 0.09 -26.61
N ARG A 250 -6.25 -0.72 -25.54
CA ARG A 250 -5.27 -1.81 -25.34
C ARG A 250 -3.81 -1.35 -25.48
N ILE A 251 -3.53 -0.13 -25.03
CA ILE A 251 -2.19 0.47 -25.01
C ILE A 251 -1.66 0.51 -23.59
N LYS A 252 -0.33 0.55 -23.44
CA LYS A 252 0.33 0.53 -22.13
C LYS A 252 0.88 1.89 -21.70
N ARG A 253 0.73 2.92 -22.54
CA ARG A 253 1.40 4.20 -22.40
C ARG A 253 0.68 5.28 -23.21
N VAL A 254 0.64 6.48 -22.67
CA VAL A 254 0.03 7.68 -23.26
C VAL A 254 1.00 8.84 -23.11
N MET A 255 0.94 9.78 -24.04
CA MET A 255 1.66 11.05 -23.92
C MET A 255 0.93 11.96 -22.93
N VAL A 256 1.67 12.70 -22.11
CA VAL A 256 1.11 13.77 -21.27
C VAL A 256 1.41 15.09 -21.94
N CYS A 257 0.38 15.91 -22.13
CA CYS A 257 0.48 17.21 -22.80
C CYS A 257 0.26 18.36 -21.84
N ASN A 258 0.91 19.48 -22.10
CA ASN A 258 0.53 20.77 -21.57
C ASN A 258 0.28 21.69 -22.77
N GLY A 259 -0.99 21.85 -23.13
CA GLY A 259 -1.37 22.45 -24.40
C GLY A 259 -0.89 21.61 -25.59
N ASN A 260 -0.07 22.19 -26.47
CA ASN A 260 0.42 21.49 -27.67
C ASN A 260 1.79 20.80 -27.48
N GLN A 261 2.34 20.84 -26.27
CA GLN A 261 3.68 20.35 -25.96
C GLN A 261 3.61 19.02 -25.19
N ALA A 262 4.39 18.04 -25.62
CA ALA A 262 4.60 16.83 -24.86
C ALA A 262 5.48 17.12 -23.63
N VAL A 263 4.91 16.96 -22.42
CA VAL A 263 5.61 17.18 -21.15
C VAL A 263 5.93 15.89 -20.41
N GLY A 264 5.36 14.77 -20.83
CA GLY A 264 5.57 13.49 -20.17
C GLY A 264 5.19 12.26 -20.98
N LEU A 265 5.64 11.11 -20.50
CA LEU A 265 5.11 9.81 -20.88
C LEU A 265 4.57 9.12 -19.62
N LEU A 266 3.27 8.78 -19.65
CA LEU A 266 2.59 8.07 -18.58
C LEU A 266 2.35 6.62 -19.01
N SER A 267 2.82 5.67 -18.21
CA SER A 267 2.67 4.23 -18.45
C SER A 267 1.67 3.59 -17.49
N MET A 268 1.12 2.44 -17.88
CA MET A 268 0.26 1.64 -17.00
C MET A 268 0.99 1.21 -15.73
N ILE A 269 2.32 1.03 -15.77
CA ILE A 269 3.12 0.73 -14.57
C ILE A 269 3.06 1.90 -13.60
N GLN A 270 3.23 3.14 -14.07
CA GLN A 270 3.13 4.33 -13.21
C GLN A 270 1.73 4.55 -12.64
N ILE A 271 0.70 4.31 -13.45
CA ILE A 271 -0.69 4.32 -12.97
C ILE A 271 -0.84 3.28 -11.84
N LEU A 272 -0.39 2.04 -12.06
CA LEU A 272 -0.43 0.96 -11.05
C LEU A 272 0.47 1.23 -9.83
N SER A 273 1.58 1.95 -9.99
CA SER A 273 2.41 2.42 -8.87
C SER A 273 1.66 3.46 -8.04
N ALA A 274 0.95 4.38 -8.69
CA ALA A 274 0.08 5.36 -8.02
C ALA A 274 -1.12 4.72 -7.30
N PHE A 275 -1.59 3.53 -7.74
CA PHE A 275 -2.58 2.71 -7.02
C PHE A 275 -2.06 2.10 -5.70
N SER A 276 -0.74 1.98 -5.56
CA SER A 276 -0.10 1.08 -4.61
C SER A 276 0.23 1.72 -3.26
N THR A 277 -0.53 2.74 -2.85
CA THR A 277 -0.28 3.52 -1.63
C THR A 277 -0.22 2.65 -0.36
N HIS A 278 -0.88 1.48 -0.34
CA HIS A 278 -0.82 0.53 0.79
C HIS A 278 0.45 -0.33 0.86
N SER A 279 1.02 -0.75 -0.28
CA SER A 279 2.28 -1.54 -0.26
C SER A 279 3.49 -0.65 0.04
N HIS A 280 3.45 0.60 -0.41
CA HIS A 280 4.53 1.56 -0.16
C HIS A 280 4.53 2.02 1.30
N VAL A 281 3.36 2.28 1.90
CA VAL A 281 3.25 2.59 3.34
C VAL A 281 3.70 1.40 4.20
N LEU A 282 3.36 0.17 3.81
CA LEU A 282 3.83 -1.04 4.50
C LEU A 282 5.36 -1.19 4.42
N THR A 283 5.93 -1.07 3.22
CA THR A 283 7.38 -1.10 2.98
C THR A 283 8.10 -0.01 3.78
N LEU A 284 7.55 1.20 3.82
CA LEU A 284 8.11 2.31 4.60
C LEU A 284 8.01 2.08 6.11
N ALA A 285 6.91 1.47 6.59
CA ALA A 285 6.75 1.09 7.99
C ALA A 285 7.77 0.01 8.40
N ILE A 286 8.04 -0.97 7.54
CA ILE A 286 9.09 -1.97 7.75
C ILE A 286 10.45 -1.30 7.83
N ALA A 287 10.81 -0.47 6.85
CA ALA A 287 12.11 0.20 6.80
C ALA A 287 12.36 1.11 8.02
N ARG A 288 11.32 1.78 8.52
CA ARG A 288 11.38 2.69 9.68
C ARG A 288 11.27 2.00 11.03
N ALA A 289 10.90 0.72 11.10
CA ALA A 289 10.77 0.01 12.36
C ALA A 289 12.09 0.01 13.12
N THR A 290 12.07 0.52 14.34
CA THR A 290 13.23 0.59 15.24
C THR A 290 13.18 -0.45 16.35
N SER A 291 12.07 -1.19 16.45
CA SER A 291 11.85 -2.26 17.42
C SER A 291 11.11 -3.44 16.79
N VAL A 292 11.21 -4.61 17.44
CA VAL A 292 10.48 -5.81 17.04
C VAL A 292 8.97 -5.60 17.10
N ASP A 293 8.48 -4.84 18.09
CA ASP A 293 7.05 -4.54 18.23
C ASP A 293 6.52 -3.69 17.07
N GLU A 294 7.26 -2.65 16.66
CA GLU A 294 6.92 -1.84 15.48
C GLU A 294 6.94 -2.68 14.19
N LEU A 295 7.93 -3.57 14.06
CA LEU A 295 8.03 -4.49 12.92
C LEU A 295 6.87 -5.49 12.91
N ALA A 296 6.42 -5.99 14.06
CA ALA A 296 5.27 -6.88 14.19
C ALA A 296 3.97 -6.20 13.75
N LEU A 297 3.76 -4.94 14.14
CA LEU A 297 2.61 -4.14 13.69
C LEU A 297 2.60 -3.99 12.17
N ALA A 298 3.76 -3.75 11.55
CA ALA A 298 3.89 -3.69 10.09
C ALA A 298 3.61 -5.06 9.46
N ALA A 299 4.26 -6.12 9.93
CA ALA A 299 4.10 -7.48 9.41
C ALA A 299 2.66 -8.01 9.51
N ASN A 300 1.85 -7.54 10.47
CA ASN A 300 0.45 -7.94 10.61
C ASN A 300 -0.46 -7.31 9.55
N LYS A 301 -0.14 -6.11 9.05
CA LYS A 301 -0.89 -5.43 7.96
C LYS A 301 -0.72 -6.11 6.60
N GLN A 302 0.24 -7.01 6.46
CA GLN A 302 0.45 -7.79 5.23
C GLN A 302 -0.76 -8.65 4.86
N ARG A 303 -1.48 -9.21 5.84
CA ARG A 303 -2.68 -10.03 5.58
C ARG A 303 -3.78 -9.21 4.91
N GLU A 304 -4.01 -7.99 5.41
CA GLU A 304 -4.96 -7.05 4.83
C GLU A 304 -4.60 -6.68 3.39
N LEU A 305 -3.31 -6.53 3.08
CA LEU A 305 -2.84 -6.28 1.72
C LEU A 305 -3.18 -7.45 0.78
N VAL A 306 -2.93 -8.70 1.20
CA VAL A 306 -3.28 -9.90 0.42
C VAL A 306 -4.77 -9.96 0.15
N GLU A 307 -5.58 -9.83 1.20
CA GLU A 307 -7.04 -9.90 1.10
C GLU A 307 -7.59 -8.82 0.17
N ASN A 308 -7.10 -7.59 0.29
CA ASN A 308 -7.50 -6.48 -0.57
C ASN A 308 -7.15 -6.71 -2.04
N LEU A 309 -5.95 -7.23 -2.34
CA LEU A 309 -5.52 -7.47 -3.72
C LEU A 309 -6.30 -8.63 -4.35
N MET A 310 -6.57 -9.68 -3.58
CA MET A 310 -7.36 -10.83 -4.04
C MET A 310 -8.83 -10.46 -4.27
N LEU A 311 -9.45 -9.69 -3.36
CA LEU A 311 -10.82 -9.17 -3.51
C LEU A 311 -10.98 -8.28 -4.75
N ARG A 312 -9.91 -7.59 -5.16
CA ARG A 312 -9.89 -6.70 -6.33
C ARG A 312 -9.51 -7.41 -7.63
N GLY A 313 -9.39 -8.74 -7.63
CA GLY A 313 -9.16 -9.54 -8.83
C GLY A 313 -7.74 -9.45 -9.40
N VAL A 314 -6.76 -9.03 -8.59
CA VAL A 314 -5.34 -9.09 -8.98
C VAL A 314 -4.94 -10.56 -9.16
N ARG A 315 -4.22 -10.87 -10.25
CA ARG A 315 -3.83 -12.27 -10.51
C ARG A 315 -2.89 -12.76 -9.41
N THR A 316 -3.16 -13.96 -8.90
CA THR A 316 -2.45 -14.58 -7.76
C THR A 316 -0.93 -14.53 -7.88
N ARG A 317 -0.37 -14.77 -9.07
CA ARG A 317 1.08 -14.69 -9.30
C ARG A 317 1.71 -13.34 -8.91
N PHE A 318 1.00 -12.23 -9.15
CA PHE A 318 1.51 -10.89 -8.81
C PHE A 318 1.37 -10.61 -7.32
N VAL A 319 0.34 -11.17 -6.69
CA VAL A 319 0.19 -11.13 -5.23
C VAL A 319 1.33 -11.91 -4.59
N MET A 320 1.67 -13.11 -5.09
CA MET A 320 2.79 -13.91 -4.60
C MET A 320 4.13 -13.18 -4.72
N GLU A 321 4.44 -12.61 -5.88
CA GLU A 321 5.68 -11.84 -6.09
C GLU A 321 5.79 -10.65 -5.12
N LEU A 322 4.70 -9.90 -4.93
CA LEU A 322 4.67 -8.78 -4.00
C LEU A 322 4.86 -9.23 -2.55
N ILE A 323 4.22 -10.34 -2.17
CA ILE A 323 4.27 -10.87 -0.81
C ILE A 323 5.65 -11.43 -0.47
N SER A 324 6.30 -12.11 -1.43
CA SER A 324 7.69 -12.52 -1.30
C SER A 324 8.61 -11.32 -1.05
N ALA A 325 8.49 -10.26 -1.84
CA ALA A 325 9.31 -9.06 -1.68
C ALA A 325 9.07 -8.34 -0.33
N VAL A 326 7.85 -8.38 0.20
CA VAL A 326 7.54 -7.83 1.53
C VAL A 326 8.10 -8.73 2.64
N ASN A 327 7.99 -10.06 2.51
CA ASN A 327 8.58 -11.02 3.46
C ASN A 327 10.09 -10.85 3.57
N GLU A 328 10.78 -10.73 2.43
CA GLU A 328 12.22 -10.49 2.38
C GLU A 328 12.60 -9.26 3.19
N GLN A 329 11.89 -8.14 3.03
CA GLN A 329 12.15 -6.92 3.78
C GLN A 329 11.87 -7.06 5.28
N ILE A 330 10.82 -7.79 5.68
CA ILE A 330 10.52 -8.05 7.09
C ILE A 330 11.64 -8.88 7.73
N ILE A 331 12.10 -9.93 7.05
CA ILE A 331 13.17 -10.82 7.51
C ILE A 331 14.50 -10.07 7.55
N GLU A 332 14.80 -9.26 6.54
CA GLU A 332 15.97 -8.39 6.50
C GLU A 332 15.96 -7.41 7.68
N LYS A 333 14.82 -6.76 7.95
CA LYS A 333 14.69 -5.85 9.08
C LYS A 333 14.81 -6.56 10.43
N ALA A 334 14.22 -7.74 10.57
CA ALA A 334 14.37 -8.54 11.78
C ALA A 334 15.83 -8.91 12.03
N PHE A 335 16.57 -9.27 10.97
CA PHE A 335 18.01 -9.49 11.04
C PHE A 335 18.75 -8.23 11.48
N GLU A 336 18.46 -7.06 10.90
CA GLU A 336 19.11 -5.80 11.29
C GLU A 336 18.89 -5.43 12.76
N LEU A 337 17.69 -5.70 13.29
CA LEU A 337 17.33 -5.40 14.67
C LEU A 337 17.95 -6.37 15.68
N VAL A 338 18.16 -7.63 15.29
CA VAL A 338 18.64 -8.69 16.20
C VAL A 338 20.14 -8.90 16.10
N VAL A 339 20.71 -8.84 14.90
CA VAL A 339 22.14 -9.09 14.66
C VAL A 339 22.92 -7.79 14.80
N PRO A 340 24.03 -7.78 15.57
CA PRO A 340 24.85 -6.58 15.73
C PRO A 340 25.34 -6.01 14.38
N PRO A 341 25.26 -4.69 14.15
CA PRO A 341 25.67 -4.07 12.89
C PRO A 341 27.10 -4.40 12.44
N ALA A 342 28.02 -4.59 13.39
CA ALA A 342 29.42 -4.95 13.11
C ALA A 342 29.58 -6.32 12.41
N LEU A 343 28.54 -7.15 12.43
CA LEU A 343 28.54 -8.51 11.86
C LEU A 343 27.77 -8.61 10.55
N HIS A 344 27.04 -7.56 10.14
CA HIS A 344 26.20 -7.59 8.92
C HIS A 344 27.03 -7.90 7.67
N ASP A 345 28.23 -7.34 7.55
CA ASP A 345 29.12 -7.58 6.41
C ASP A 345 29.89 -8.92 6.47
N GLN A 346 29.82 -9.63 7.61
CA GLN A 346 30.58 -10.84 7.89
C GLN A 346 29.71 -12.10 7.97
N CYS A 347 28.40 -11.97 7.75
CA CYS A 347 27.49 -13.11 7.64
C CYS A 347 26.37 -12.81 6.65
N CYS A 348 25.68 -13.85 6.21
CA CYS A 348 24.54 -13.75 5.31
C CYS A 348 23.42 -14.66 5.80
N LEU A 349 22.26 -14.06 6.04
CA LEU A 349 21.04 -14.80 6.28
C LEU A 349 20.42 -15.17 4.94
N VAL A 350 20.12 -16.44 4.76
CA VAL A 350 19.43 -16.95 3.59
C VAL A 350 18.11 -17.59 4.00
N VAL A 351 17.07 -17.39 3.19
CA VAL A 351 15.82 -18.14 3.27
C VAL A 351 15.89 -19.32 2.31
N LEU A 352 15.19 -20.39 2.64
CA LEU A 352 15.26 -21.67 1.94
C LEU A 352 13.85 -22.13 1.54
N GLY A 353 13.77 -23.24 0.80
CA GLY A 353 12.51 -23.86 0.44
C GLY A 353 11.53 -22.90 -0.23
N SER A 354 10.28 -22.91 0.24
CA SER A 354 9.19 -22.16 -0.41
C SER A 354 9.31 -20.63 -0.31
N GLU A 355 9.94 -20.10 0.74
CA GLU A 355 10.34 -18.68 0.82
C GLU A 355 11.47 -18.39 -0.19
N GLY A 356 12.46 -19.28 -0.29
CA GLY A 356 13.55 -19.17 -1.27
C GLY A 356 13.08 -19.17 -2.74
N ARG A 357 11.95 -19.84 -3.04
CA ARG A 357 11.32 -19.85 -4.37
C ARG A 357 10.34 -18.69 -4.61
N GLY A 358 10.03 -17.89 -3.59
CA GLY A 358 9.04 -16.81 -3.68
C GLY A 358 7.60 -17.29 -3.91
N GLU A 359 7.27 -18.50 -3.44
CA GLU A 359 5.97 -19.15 -3.68
C GLU A 359 4.93 -18.86 -2.59
N GLN A 360 5.18 -17.87 -1.74
CA GLN A 360 4.42 -17.64 -0.52
C GLN A 360 3.20 -16.74 -0.74
N ILE A 361 2.03 -17.21 -0.28
CA ILE A 361 0.76 -16.43 -0.26
C ILE A 361 0.36 -16.09 1.18
N LEU A 362 0.63 -17.00 2.12
CA LEU A 362 0.43 -16.85 3.55
C LEU A 362 1.76 -17.10 4.25
N LYS A 363 1.94 -16.58 5.47
CA LYS A 363 3.13 -16.90 6.28
C LYS A 363 3.20 -18.40 6.53
N THR A 364 4.23 -19.06 6.02
CA THR A 364 4.51 -20.48 6.29
C THR A 364 5.73 -20.62 7.19
N ASP A 365 6.13 -21.86 7.43
CA ASP A 365 7.24 -22.23 8.28
C ASP A 365 8.52 -21.47 7.89
N GLN A 366 9.26 -20.99 8.90
CA GLN A 366 10.53 -20.33 8.67
C GLN A 366 11.61 -21.36 8.28
N ASP A 367 11.98 -21.37 7.00
CA ASP A 367 13.11 -22.13 6.49
C ASP A 367 14.28 -21.18 6.22
N ASN A 368 15.32 -21.22 7.05
CA ASN A 368 16.45 -20.31 6.95
C ASN A 368 17.79 -20.93 7.38
N ALA A 369 18.88 -20.32 6.90
CA ALA A 369 20.25 -20.69 7.23
C ALA A 369 21.15 -19.45 7.32
N LEU A 370 22.27 -19.60 8.03
CA LEU A 370 23.28 -18.57 8.16
C LEU A 370 24.59 -19.04 7.52
N ILE A 371 25.15 -18.17 6.68
CA ILE A 371 26.49 -18.33 6.12
C ILE A 371 27.41 -17.33 6.80
N ILE A 372 28.43 -17.81 7.48
CA ILE A 372 29.42 -16.99 8.18
C ILE A 372 30.66 -16.84 7.30
N GLN A 373 31.28 -15.66 7.29
CA GLN A 373 32.56 -15.45 6.65
C GLN A 373 33.64 -16.35 7.28
N ASP A 374 34.47 -16.99 6.45
CA ASP A 374 35.54 -17.85 6.93
C ASP A 374 36.50 -17.07 7.85
N GLY A 375 36.84 -17.66 9.01
CA GLY A 375 37.75 -17.06 9.99
C GLY A 375 37.09 -16.12 11.02
N LEU A 376 35.78 -15.91 10.96
CA LEU A 376 35.05 -15.15 11.99
C LEU A 376 34.75 -16.02 13.22
N GLU A 377 35.26 -15.60 14.38
CA GLU A 377 34.99 -16.22 15.69
C GLU A 377 33.78 -15.58 16.38
N TRP A 378 32.58 -16.11 16.14
CA TRP A 378 31.33 -15.55 16.66
C TRP A 378 30.73 -16.37 17.81
N HIS A 379 31.27 -16.19 19.01
CA HIS A 379 30.87 -16.90 20.23
C HIS A 379 29.38 -16.72 20.62
N GLN A 380 28.79 -15.56 20.28
CA GLN A 380 27.39 -15.24 20.55
C GLN A 380 26.43 -15.63 19.41
N CYS A 381 26.90 -16.35 18.38
CA CYS A 381 26.08 -16.67 17.22
C CYS A 381 24.81 -17.44 17.61
N GLN A 382 24.96 -18.53 18.38
CA GLN A 382 23.84 -19.38 18.78
C GLN A 382 22.73 -18.63 19.54
N PRO A 383 23.00 -17.90 20.65
CA PRO A 383 21.94 -17.18 21.36
C PRO A 383 21.30 -16.05 20.53
N ILE A 384 22.05 -15.42 19.61
CA ILE A 384 21.49 -14.41 18.70
C ILE A 384 20.58 -15.07 17.66
N MET A 385 20.96 -16.23 17.11
CA MET A 385 20.11 -16.98 16.17
C MET A 385 18.85 -17.54 16.84
N GLU A 386 18.94 -17.95 18.12
CA GLU A 386 17.76 -18.30 18.92
C GLU A 386 16.81 -17.09 19.07
N THR A 387 17.38 -15.91 19.33
CA THR A 387 16.61 -14.66 19.40
C THR A 387 15.95 -14.36 18.05
N LEU A 388 16.69 -14.47 16.94
CA LEU A 388 16.17 -14.23 15.59
C LEU A 388 15.02 -15.19 15.24
N THR A 389 15.17 -16.49 15.53
CA THR A 389 14.10 -17.47 15.35
C THR A 389 12.86 -17.13 16.17
N HIS A 390 13.02 -16.67 17.41
CA HIS A 390 11.91 -16.23 18.25
C HIS A 390 11.25 -14.96 17.72
N THR A 391 12.04 -13.98 17.25
CA THR A 391 11.56 -12.76 16.61
C THR A 391 10.73 -13.10 15.37
N LEU A 392 11.21 -13.96 14.47
CA LEU A 392 10.44 -14.39 13.31
C LEU A 392 9.13 -15.10 13.71
N PHE A 393 9.14 -15.88 14.79
CA PHE A 393 7.91 -16.47 15.34
C PHE A 393 6.92 -15.40 15.81
N GLN A 394 7.37 -14.35 16.51
CA GLN A 394 6.54 -13.21 16.92
C GLN A 394 5.98 -12.43 15.72
N LEU A 395 6.75 -12.33 14.63
CA LEU A 395 6.31 -11.72 13.37
C LEU A 395 5.31 -12.60 12.59
N GLY A 396 5.01 -13.81 13.08
CA GLY A 396 4.00 -14.72 12.53
C GLY A 396 4.55 -15.79 11.59
N TYR A 397 5.87 -16.03 11.57
CA TYR A 397 6.49 -17.14 10.83
C TYR A 397 6.61 -18.38 11.75
N PRO A 398 5.75 -19.39 11.62
CA PRO A 398 5.76 -20.57 12.49
C PRO A 398 7.10 -21.32 12.46
N LEU A 399 7.39 -22.05 13.53
CA LEU A 399 8.61 -22.88 13.62
C LEU A 399 8.53 -24.07 12.64
N CYS A 400 9.60 -24.28 11.87
CA CYS A 400 9.68 -25.40 10.95
C CYS A 400 9.74 -26.75 11.69
N PRO A 401 8.78 -27.70 11.45
CA PRO A 401 8.82 -29.04 12.03
C PRO A 401 10.08 -29.82 11.66
N GLY A 402 10.64 -29.56 10.47
CA GLY A 402 11.90 -30.13 9.98
C GLY A 402 13.16 -29.51 10.58
N LYS A 403 13.02 -28.49 11.45
CA LYS A 403 14.12 -27.78 12.11
C LYS A 403 15.12 -27.16 11.13
N VAL A 404 14.63 -26.64 10.01
CA VAL A 404 15.41 -25.91 8.98
C VAL A 404 15.54 -24.44 9.39
N MET A 405 16.23 -24.19 10.49
CA MET A 405 16.26 -22.87 11.12
C MET A 405 17.65 -22.55 11.66
N VAL A 406 17.99 -21.27 11.75
CA VAL A 406 19.27 -20.79 12.28
C VAL A 406 19.49 -21.09 13.77
N ASN A 407 18.44 -21.36 14.54
CA ASN A 407 18.62 -21.88 15.91
C ASN A 407 19.11 -23.34 15.96
N ASN A 408 19.18 -24.03 14.81
CA ASN A 408 19.77 -25.34 14.66
C ASN A 408 21.17 -25.22 14.04
N PRO A 409 22.26 -25.60 14.75
CA PRO A 409 23.64 -25.53 14.26
C PRO A 409 23.89 -26.25 12.92
N LYS A 410 23.02 -27.19 12.53
CA LYS A 410 23.06 -27.82 11.19
C LYS A 410 23.04 -26.77 10.06
N TRP A 411 22.30 -25.67 10.27
CA TRP A 411 22.02 -24.62 9.29
C TRP A 411 22.81 -23.32 9.56
N VAL A 412 23.83 -23.38 10.41
CA VAL A 412 24.73 -22.26 10.70
C VAL A 412 26.16 -22.71 10.48
N ARG A 413 26.80 -22.24 9.41
CA ARG A 413 28.16 -22.67 9.03
C ARG A 413 28.94 -21.56 8.35
N SER A 414 30.26 -21.64 8.41
CA SER A 414 31.13 -20.83 7.56
C SER A 414 31.00 -21.21 6.09
N GLN A 415 31.44 -20.33 5.18
CA GLN A 415 31.36 -20.58 3.74
C GLN A 415 32.08 -21.87 3.33
N SER A 416 33.28 -22.12 3.88
CA SER A 416 34.06 -23.32 3.61
C SER A 416 33.39 -24.59 4.18
N GLU A 417 32.77 -24.49 5.35
CA GLU A 417 32.03 -25.61 5.96
C GLU A 417 30.74 -25.94 5.20
N TRP A 418 30.04 -24.94 4.65
CA TRP A 418 28.89 -25.16 3.78
C TRP A 418 29.28 -25.96 2.53
N LYS A 419 30.36 -25.58 1.84
CA LYS A 419 30.87 -26.33 0.67
C LYS A 419 31.21 -27.78 1.01
N ARG A 420 31.84 -28.02 2.17
CA ARG A 420 32.15 -29.37 2.66
C ARG A 420 30.86 -30.16 2.95
N THR A 421 29.93 -29.53 3.66
CA THR A 421 28.65 -30.14 4.05
C THR A 421 27.83 -30.55 2.83
N LEU A 422 27.73 -29.68 1.82
CA LEU A 422 27.06 -30.01 0.55
C LEU A 422 27.76 -31.17 -0.17
N SER A 423 29.10 -31.17 -0.20
CA SER A 423 29.87 -32.29 -0.79
C SER A 423 29.58 -33.62 -0.09
N ASP A 424 29.47 -33.59 1.24
CA ASP A 424 29.21 -34.78 2.05
C ASP A 424 27.77 -35.27 1.90
N TRP A 425 26.80 -34.36 1.80
CA TRP A 425 25.41 -34.69 1.51
C TRP A 425 25.26 -35.35 0.14
N VAL A 426 25.95 -34.83 -0.89
CA VAL A 426 25.94 -35.40 -2.24
C VAL A 426 26.57 -36.79 -2.26
N LYS A 427 27.70 -36.99 -1.57
CA LYS A 427 28.41 -38.28 -1.54
C LYS A 427 27.67 -39.38 -0.82
N ALA A 428 27.02 -39.05 0.30
CA ALA A 428 26.41 -40.06 1.16
C ALA A 428 25.04 -40.56 0.65
N ALA A 429 24.37 -39.80 -0.23
CA ALA A 429 23.17 -40.19 -0.97
C ALA A 429 22.03 -40.79 -0.12
N ARG A 430 21.92 -40.40 1.16
CA ARG A 430 20.81 -40.82 2.04
C ARG A 430 19.58 -39.96 1.75
N SER A 431 18.38 -40.53 1.93
CA SER A 431 17.10 -39.84 1.68
C SER A 431 17.00 -38.48 2.39
N GLU A 432 17.43 -38.40 3.65
CA GLU A 432 17.44 -37.16 4.43
C GLU A 432 18.34 -36.08 3.82
N GLN A 433 19.51 -36.47 3.29
CA GLN A 433 20.48 -35.56 2.71
C GLN A 433 20.06 -35.06 1.33
N VAL A 434 19.33 -35.88 0.58
CA VAL A 434 18.70 -35.46 -0.69
C VAL A 434 17.66 -34.37 -0.43
N MET A 435 16.87 -34.50 0.63
CA MET A 435 15.92 -33.46 1.05
C MET A 435 16.64 -32.18 1.47
N ASP A 436 17.70 -32.28 2.29
CA ASP A 436 18.48 -31.12 2.72
C ASP A 436 19.12 -30.37 1.52
N ILE A 437 19.61 -31.11 0.51
CA ILE A 437 20.13 -30.52 -0.72
C ILE A 437 19.02 -29.79 -1.50
N ALA A 438 17.84 -30.40 -1.64
CA ALA A 438 16.72 -29.78 -2.34
C ALA A 438 16.30 -28.47 -1.67
N ILE A 439 16.22 -28.46 -0.34
CA ILE A 439 15.91 -27.26 0.46
C ILE A 439 16.99 -26.19 0.28
N PHE A 440 18.27 -26.57 0.31
CA PHE A 440 19.37 -25.61 0.13
C PHE A 440 19.50 -25.11 -1.31
N ALA A 441 19.09 -25.88 -2.31
CA ALA A 441 19.11 -25.45 -3.72
C ALA A 441 18.24 -24.20 -3.94
N ASP A 442 17.17 -24.06 -3.15
CA ASP A 442 16.27 -22.91 -3.15
C ASP A 442 16.84 -21.69 -2.40
N ALA A 443 18.07 -21.75 -1.85
CA ALA A 443 18.60 -20.69 -1.00
C ALA A 443 18.55 -19.30 -1.64
N HIS A 444 17.95 -18.33 -0.98
CA HIS A 444 17.91 -16.94 -1.42
C HIS A 444 18.51 -16.05 -0.33
N ALA A 445 19.48 -15.20 -0.68
CA ALA A 445 20.14 -14.32 0.29
C ALA A 445 19.25 -13.11 0.59
N VAL A 446 18.88 -12.93 1.86
CA VAL A 446 17.91 -11.90 2.29
C VAL A 446 18.54 -10.82 3.15
N ALA A 447 19.58 -11.12 3.94
CA ALA A 447 20.22 -10.12 4.80
C ALA A 447 21.73 -10.32 4.94
N GLY A 448 22.44 -9.27 5.33
CA GLY A 448 23.89 -9.24 5.49
C GLY A 448 24.65 -9.29 4.14
N ASN A 449 25.87 -9.84 4.15
CA ASN A 449 26.73 -9.91 2.98
C ASN A 449 26.30 -10.99 1.98
N ARG A 450 25.37 -10.64 1.10
CA ARG A 450 24.78 -11.53 0.07
C ARG A 450 25.81 -12.21 -0.83
N SER A 451 27.00 -11.63 -1.00
CA SER A 451 28.07 -12.22 -1.82
C SER A 451 28.59 -13.55 -1.25
N LEU A 452 28.36 -13.83 0.04
CA LEU A 452 28.78 -15.08 0.69
C LEU A 452 28.05 -16.32 0.15
N LEU A 453 26.84 -16.17 -0.42
CA LEU A 453 26.06 -17.28 -0.97
C LEU A 453 26.57 -17.73 -2.36
N THR A 454 27.05 -16.80 -3.19
CA THR A 454 27.41 -17.07 -4.59
C THR A 454 28.42 -18.22 -4.74
N PRO A 455 29.54 -18.28 -3.99
CA PRO A 455 30.51 -19.37 -4.09
C PRO A 455 29.96 -20.72 -3.64
N ILE A 456 28.96 -20.75 -2.75
CA ILE A 456 28.34 -22.00 -2.27
C ILE A 456 27.37 -22.52 -3.34
N LYS A 457 26.55 -21.66 -3.94
CA LYS A 457 25.68 -22.04 -5.05
C LYS A 457 26.45 -22.54 -6.27
N ALA A 458 27.60 -21.93 -6.57
CA ALA A 458 28.48 -22.38 -7.64
C ALA A 458 29.08 -23.77 -7.37
N HIS A 459 29.26 -24.15 -6.10
CA HIS A 459 29.77 -25.47 -5.70
C HIS A 459 28.72 -26.59 -5.83
N LEU A 460 27.43 -26.23 -5.78
CA LEU A 460 26.32 -27.19 -5.91
C LEU A 460 25.96 -27.52 -7.37
N ARG A 461 26.35 -26.64 -8.32
CA ARG A 461 26.18 -26.83 -9.77
C ARG A 461 27.31 -27.66 -10.33
#